data_AF-A0A525VFY1-F1
#
_entry.id   AF-A0A525VFY1-F1
#
_cell.length_a   1.000
_cell.length_b   1.000
_cell.length_c   1.000
_cell.angle_alpha   90.00
_cell.angle_beta   90.00
_cell.angle_gamma   90.00
#
_symmetry.space_group_name_H-M   'P 1'
#
loop_
_entity.id
_entity.type
_entity.pdbx_description
1 polymer ?
#
loop_
_entity_poly.entity_id
_entity_poly.type
_entity_poly.pdbx_seq_one_letter_code
_entity_poly.pdbx_strand_id
1 'polypeptide(L)' 'MKAVFGHTHQPKVERLGQTLFFNPGSAGPKRFSLLRGIGLLTIRKEKVLSKLIRLSDKVNHRNRSGGIKLPKKKEK' A
#
# COMPACT_ATOMS: atom_id res chain seq x y z
N MET A 1 1.79 -9.59 18.91
CA MET A 1 0.68 -8.70 18.50
C MET A 1 1.13 -7.82 17.34
N LYS A 2 0.26 -7.32 16.46
CA LYS A 2 0.64 -6.51 15.27
C LYS A 2 -0.35 -5.37 15.09
N ALA A 3 0.13 -4.14 14.86
CA ALA A 3 -0.71 -2.98 14.64
C ALA A 3 -0.39 -2.36 13.28
N VAL A 4 -1.42 -2.23 12.43
CA VAL A 4 -1.35 -1.51 11.16
C VAL A 4 -2.11 -0.20 11.31
N PHE A 5 -1.45 0.92 11.03
CA PHE A 5 -2.02 2.26 11.21
C PHE A 5 -1.71 3.17 10.02
N GLY A 6 -2.52 4.21 9.86
CA GLY A 6 -2.44 5.16 8.74
C GLY A 6 -2.56 6.61 9.21
N HIS A 7 -3.32 7.43 8.47
CA HIS A 7 -3.59 8.86 8.73
C HIS A 7 -2.41 9.81 8.49
N THR A 8 -1.24 9.57 9.08
CA THR A 8 -0.08 10.50 8.93
C THR A 8 0.60 10.43 7.57
N HIS A 9 0.32 9.37 6.79
CA HIS A 9 1.03 9.02 5.55
C HIS A 9 2.54 8.81 5.68
N GLN A 10 3.12 8.93 6.87
CA GLN A 10 4.54 8.71 7.12
C GLN A 10 4.81 7.20 7.23
N PRO A 11 5.58 6.59 6.30
CA PRO A 11 5.93 5.19 6.40
C PRO A 11 6.68 4.90 7.70
N LYS A 12 6.31 3.82 8.39
CA LYS A 12 6.90 3.44 9.68
C LYS A 12 6.98 1.92 9.82
N VAL A 13 8.14 1.44 10.27
CA VAL A 13 8.36 0.04 10.67
C VAL A 13 9.12 0.07 11.98
N GLU A 14 8.46 -0.31 13.07
CA GLU A 14 9.07 -0.29 14.40
C GLU A 14 8.68 -1.54 15.19
N ARG A 15 9.63 -2.09 15.95
CA ARG A 15 9.42 -3.26 16.81
C ARG A 15 9.52 -2.81 18.27
N LEU A 16 8.45 -3.00 19.03
CA LEU A 16 8.44 -2.78 20.47
C LEU A 16 8.11 -4.12 21.15
N GLY A 17 9.13 -4.76 21.72
CA GLY A 17 9.04 -6.12 22.22
C GLY A 17 8.53 -7.10 21.15
N GLN A 18 7.42 -7.75 21.42
CA GLN A 18 6.78 -8.71 20.49
C GLN A 18 5.79 -8.05 19.52
N THR A 19 5.67 -6.72 19.55
CA THR A 19 4.72 -5.97 18.73
C THR A 19 5.41 -5.30 17.55
N LEU A 20 4.87 -5.53 16.35
CA LEU A 20 5.26 -4.81 15.14
C LEU A 20 4.27 -3.66 14.91
N PHE A 21 4.79 -2.44 14.88
CA PHE A 21 4.10 -1.22 14.47
C PHE A 21 4.41 -0.94 13.01
N PHE A 22 3.39 -0.91 12.17
CA PHE A 22 3.54 -0.76 10.74
C PHE A 22 2.60 0.31 10.16
N ASN A 23 3.19 1.34 9.55
CA ASN A 23 2.48 2.30 8.69
C ASN A 23 2.98 2.12 7.25
N PRO A 24 2.11 1.71 6.31
CA PRO A 24 2.49 1.47 4.92
C PRO A 24 2.76 2.76 4.12
N GLY A 25 2.47 3.94 4.67
CA GLY A 25 2.48 5.20 3.93
C GLY A 25 1.19 5.43 3.14
N SER A 26 1.30 6.03 1.95
CA SER A 26 0.15 6.34 1.09
C SER A 26 0.38 5.95 -0.36
N ALA A 27 -0.53 5.13 -0.92
CA ALA A 27 -0.52 4.72 -2.32
C ALA A 27 -1.21 5.73 -3.26
N GLY A 28 -2.09 6.56 -2.69
CA GLY A 28 -2.90 7.54 -3.43
C GLY A 28 -2.09 8.71 -3.97
N PRO A 29 -2.75 9.74 -4.56
CA PRO A 29 -2.09 10.96 -5.00
C PRO A 29 -1.21 11.56 -3.91
N LYS A 30 -0.10 12.18 -4.31
CA LYS A 30 0.83 12.80 -3.35
C LYS A 30 0.08 13.86 -2.55
N ARG A 31 -0.01 13.63 -1.24
CA ARG A 31 -0.54 14.58 -0.27
C ARG A 31 0.63 14.98 0.63
N PHE A 32 0.82 16.29 0.81
CA PHE A 32 1.97 16.86 1.52
C PHE A 32 3.31 16.61 0.79
N SER A 33 4.43 16.81 1.49
CA SER A 33 5.80 16.58 0.98
C SER A 33 6.24 15.12 1.03
N LEU A 34 5.42 14.22 1.58
CA LEU A 34 5.79 12.83 1.83
C LEU A 34 5.81 11.97 0.56
N LEU A 35 6.67 10.95 0.57
CA LEU A 35 6.83 10.01 -0.52
C LEU A 35 5.65 9.04 -0.61
N ARG A 36 5.19 8.79 -1.83
CA ARG A 36 4.19 7.76 -2.10
C ARG A 36 4.81 6.37 -1.93
N GLY A 37 4.06 5.47 -1.34
CA GLY A 37 4.54 4.12 -1.07
C GLY A 37 3.44 3.17 -0.63
N ILE A 38 3.76 1.88 -0.70
CA ILE A 38 2.97 0.80 -0.10
C ILE A 38 3.83 0.03 0.89
N GLY A 39 3.16 -0.60 1.84
CA GLY A 39 3.76 -1.56 2.74
C GLY A 39 3.40 -2.99 2.34
N LEU A 40 4.38 -3.88 2.37
CA LEU A 40 4.20 -5.32 2.20
C LEU A 40 4.57 -6.05 3.49
N LEU A 41 3.63 -6.79 4.06
CA LEU A 41 3.86 -7.70 5.18
C LEU A 41 3.76 -9.14 4.69
N THR A 42 4.83 -9.91 4.86
CA THR A 42 4.83 -11.35 4.63
C THR A 42 4.75 -12.07 5.96
N ILE A 43 3.65 -12.79 6.19
CA ILE A 43 3.43 -13.56 7.40
C ILE A 43 3.82 -15.01 7.15
N ARG A 44 4.76 -15.52 7.94
CA ARG A 44 5.16 -16.93 8.03
C ARG A 44 4.88 -17.43 9.46
N LYS A 45 4.90 -18.75 9.68
CA LYS A 45 4.60 -19.38 10.98
C LYS A 45 5.19 -18.61 12.19
N GLU A 46 6.47 -18.27 12.12
CA GLU A 46 7.18 -17.66 13.26
C GLU A 46 7.64 -16.22 13.03
N LYS A 47 7.52 -15.71 11.80
CA LYS A 47 8.12 -14.44 11.41
C LYS A 47 7.16 -13.60 10.58
N VAL A 48 7.21 -12.30 10.83
CA VAL A 48 6.65 -11.31 9.92
C VAL A 48 7.80 -10.53 9.33
N LEU A 49 7.88 -10.54 8.01
CA LEU A 49 8.77 -9.70 7.24
C LEU A 49 7.99 -8.50 6.76
N SER A 50 8.64 -7.33 6.76
CA SER A 50 8.03 -6.07 6.37
C SER A 50 8.90 -5.36 5.36
N LYS A 51 8.29 -4.82 4.31
CA LYS A 51 8.98 -4.04 3.28
C LYS A 51 8.16 -2.79 2.97
N LEU A 52 8.83 -1.66 2.82
CA LEU A 52 8.26 -0.44 2.27
C LEU A 52 8.70 -0.32 0.82
N ILE A 53 7.74 -0.12 -0.08
CA ILE A 53 7.97 -0.01 -1.53
C ILE A 53 7.55 1.38 -1.94
N ARG A 54 8.49 2.17 -2.45
CA ARG A 54 8.22 3.52 -2.96
C ARG A 54 7.53 3.44 -4.33
N LEU A 55 6.51 4.26 -4.53
CA LEU A 55 5.84 4.42 -5.82
C LEU A 55 6.37 5.66 -6.54
N SER A 56 6.33 5.64 -7.87
CA SER A 56 6.66 6.80 -8.69
C SER A 56 5.57 7.88 -8.59
N ASP A 57 5.99 9.14 -8.51
CA ASP A 57 5.05 10.27 -8.57
C ASP A 57 4.47 10.45 -9.99
N LYS A 58 5.21 10.01 -11.02
CA LYS A 58 4.73 10.00 -12.40
C LYS A 58 3.81 8.80 -12.63
N VAL A 59 2.58 9.07 -13.09
CA VAL A 59 1.71 8.03 -13.66
C VAL A 59 2.25 7.74 -15.07
N ASN A 60 2.72 6.52 -15.29
CA ASN A 60 3.16 6.11 -16.62
C ASN A 60 1.89 5.94 -17.48
N HIS A 61 1.63 6.88 -18.39
CA HIS A 61 0.46 6.85 -19.27
C HIS A 61 0.47 5.72 -20.32
N ARG A 62 1.54 4.89 -20.34
CA ARG A 62 1.75 3.85 -21.35
C ARG A 62 0.75 2.69 -21.32
N ASN A 63 -0.04 2.52 -20.24
CA ASN A 63 -1.04 1.43 -20.13
C ASN A 63 -2.49 1.96 -20.00
N ARG A 64 -2.87 3.00 -20.75
CA ARG A 64 -4.28 3.39 -20.93
C ARG A 64 -4.90 2.71 -22.15
N SER A 65 -4.70 1.41 -22.33
CA SER A 65 -5.45 0.63 -23.32
C SER A 65 -6.65 -0.03 -22.63
N GLY A 66 -7.83 0.58 -22.82
CA GLY A 66 -9.14 -0.04 -22.61
C GLY A 66 -9.55 -0.19 -21.15
N GLY A 67 -10.52 0.62 -20.71
CA GLY A 67 -11.30 0.26 -19.53
C GLY A 67 -11.86 -1.15 -19.71
N ILE A 68 -11.80 -1.96 -18.65
CA ILE A 68 -12.51 -3.25 -18.59
C ILE A 68 -13.99 -2.92 -18.80
N LYS A 69 -14.53 -3.18 -19.99
CA LYS A 69 -15.98 -3.15 -20.22
C LYS A 69 -16.56 -4.28 -19.37
N LEU A 70 -17.21 -3.93 -18.26
CA LEU A 70 -18.05 -4.89 -17.55
C LEU A 70 -19.10 -5.42 -18.54
N PRO A 71 -19.33 -6.74 -18.60
CA PRO A 71 -20.35 -7.30 -19.47
C PRO A 71 -21.71 -6.71 -19.08
N LYS A 72 -22.40 -6.10 -20.05
CA LYS A 72 -23.78 -5.64 -19.85
C LYS A 72 -24.64 -6.87 -19.52
N LYS A 73 -25.27 -6.86 -18.35
CA LYS A 73 -26.29 -7.85 -17.97
C LYS A 73 -27.39 -7.79 -19.05
N LYS A 74 -27.66 -8.92 -19.71
CA LYS A 74 -28.88 -9.06 -20.51
C LYS A 74 -30.03 -9.19 -19.51
N GLU A 75 -30.88 -8.18 -19.43
CA GLU A 75 -32.20 -8.31 -18.79
C GLU A 75 -33.05 -9.28 -19.64
N LYS A 76 -33.73 -10.18 -18.95
CA LYS A 76 -34.83 -11.00 -19.48
C LYS A 76 -36.13 -10.31 -19.11
#